data_AF-A0A1V8RM07-F1
#
_entry.id   AF-A0A1V8RM07-F1
#
_cell.length_a   1.000
_cell.length_b   1.000
_cell.length_c   1.000
_cell.angle_alpha   90.00
_cell.angle_beta   90.00
_cell.angle_gamma   90.00
#
_symmetry.space_group_name_H-M   'P 1'
#
loop_
_entity.id
_entity.type
_entity.pdbx_description
1 polymer ?
#
loop_
_entity_poly.entity_id
_entity_poly.type
_entity_poly.pdbx_seq_one_letter_code
_entity_poly.pdbx_strand_id
1 'polypeptide(L)'
;MRVCLVLEMIDDDGEPIAAEIVSDFKKVTKGAEDLGLSLAEAKALLTKLQQAMVETQVELWLRENREHAGRRLRSKGSYPVTVRTLFGDVRLKSPRYYLPRSADGCGPATFSPLRELIPGHTVPERLFLETRWASLYPMPPRRSC
;
A
#
# COMPACT_ATOMS: atom_id res chain seq x y z
N MET A 1 -3.66 -26.01 -18.71
CA MET A 1 -4.01 -24.62 -19.05
C MET A 1 -2.96 -23.68 -18.46
N ARG A 2 -2.57 -22.61 -19.16
CA ARG A 2 -1.71 -21.56 -18.60
C ARG A 2 -2.50 -20.25 -18.56
N VAL A 3 -2.39 -19.50 -17.48
CA VAL A 3 -3.07 -18.21 -17.29
C VAL A 3 -2.00 -17.19 -16.92
N CYS A 4 -1.83 -16.17 -17.74
CA CYS A 4 -0.96 -15.04 -17.44
C CYS A 4 -1.83 -13.82 -17.18
N LEU A 5 -1.59 -13.15 -16.06
CA LEU A 5 -2.28 -11.93 -15.66
C LEU A 5 -1.30 -10.77 -15.80
N VAL A 6 -1.69 -9.79 -16.61
CA VAL A 6 -0.96 -8.54 -16.81
C VAL A 6 -1.75 -7.43 -16.14
N LEU A 7 -1.08 -6.67 -15.27
CA LEU A 7 -1.60 -5.43 -14.73
C LEU A 7 -1.11 -4.30 -15.63
N GLU A 8 -2.05 -3.58 -16.23
CA GLU A 8 -1.79 -2.35 -16.96
C GLU A 8 -2.35 -1.19 -16.12
N MET A 9 -1.48 -0.24 -15.79
CA MET A 9 -1.83 0.98 -15.08
C MET A 9 -1.82 2.12 -16.08
N ILE A 10 -2.94 2.82 -16.17
CA ILE A 10 -3.15 3.99 -17.04
C ILE A 10 -3.30 5.24 -16.19
N ASP A 11 -2.93 6.39 -16.74
CA ASP A 11 -3.19 7.69 -16.12
C ASP A 11 -4.60 8.20 -16.43
N ASP A 12 -4.89 9.39 -15.92
CA ASP A 12 -6.20 10.03 -16.08
C ASP A 12 -6.49 10.40 -17.55
N ASP A 13 -5.45 10.51 -18.39
CA ASP A 13 -5.55 10.77 -19.83
C ASP A 13 -5.68 9.46 -20.64
N GLY A 14 -5.59 8.30 -19.97
CA GLY A 14 -5.67 6.97 -20.58
C GLY A 14 -4.35 6.46 -21.14
N GLU A 15 -3.24 7.15 -20.88
CA GLU A 15 -1.91 6.73 -21.33
C GLU A 15 -1.30 5.70 -20.36
N PRO A 16 -0.60 4.68 -20.86
CA PRO A 16 -0.03 3.63 -20.02
C PRO A 16 1.14 4.15 -19.18
N ILE A 17 0.98 4.10 -17.86
CA ILE A 17 2.00 4.45 -16.87
C ILE A 17 2.98 3.30 -16.68
N ALA A 18 2.46 2.08 -16.56
CA ALA A 18 3.24 0.87 -16.30
C ALA A 18 2.45 -0.39 -16.66
N ALA A 19 3.14 -1.41 -17.15
CA ALA A 19 2.58 -2.72 -17.40
C ALA A 19 3.49 -3.81 -16.84
N GLU A 20 2.93 -4.74 -16.07
CA GLU A 20 3.71 -5.83 -15.46
C GLU A 20 2.93 -7.15 -15.37
N ILE A 21 3.66 -8.26 -15.42
CA ILE A 21 3.07 -9.59 -15.23
C ILE A 21 2.96 -9.86 -13.74
N VAL A 22 1.75 -9.72 -13.20
CA VAL A 22 1.49 -9.92 -11.76
C VAL A 22 1.42 -11.41 -11.40
N SER A 23 1.05 -12.29 -12.32
CA SER A 23 1.05 -13.74 -12.09
C SER A 23 1.07 -14.57 -13.38
N ASP A 24 1.65 -15.75 -13.26
CA ASP A 24 1.68 -16.78 -14.30
C ASP A 24 1.36 -18.13 -13.63
N PHE A 25 0.20 -18.68 -13.95
CA PHE A 25 -0.30 -19.92 -13.39
C PHE A 25 -0.29 -21.02 -14.43
N LYS A 26 0.30 -22.16 -14.08
CA LYS A 26 0.10 -23.41 -14.81
C LYS A 26 -0.91 -24.27 -14.07
N LYS A 27 -2.11 -24.38 -14.64
CA LYS A 27 -3.22 -25.15 -14.09
C LYS A 27 -3.34 -26.52 -14.75
N VAL A 28 -3.45 -27.55 -13.91
CA VAL A 28 -3.80 -28.91 -14.30
C VAL A 28 -5.05 -29.27 -13.50
N THR A 29 -6.16 -29.54 -14.19
CA THR A 29 -7.43 -29.86 -13.54
C THR A 29 -7.57 -31.36 -13.42
N LYS A 30 -7.59 -31.88 -12.19
CA LYS A 30 -7.80 -33.29 -11.85
C LYS A 30 -9.09 -33.49 -11.04
N GLY A 31 -9.44 -32.50 -10.22
CA GLY A 31 -10.65 -32.49 -9.40
C GLY A 31 -11.30 -31.11 -9.30
N ALA A 32 -12.39 -31.02 -8.54
CA ALA A 32 -13.13 -29.78 -8.34
C ALA A 32 -12.31 -28.70 -7.61
N GLU A 33 -11.37 -29.12 -6.77
CA GLU A 33 -10.43 -28.29 -6.03
C GLU A 33 -9.41 -27.56 -6.93
N ASP A 34 -9.18 -28.06 -8.14
CA ASP A 34 -8.25 -27.45 -9.10
C ASP A 34 -8.92 -26.35 -9.96
N LEU A 35 -10.24 -26.17 -9.79
CA LEU A 35 -11.01 -25.17 -10.50
C LEU A 35 -10.77 -23.78 -9.89
N GLY A 36 -10.44 -22.80 -10.74
CA GLY A 36 -10.20 -21.43 -10.30
C GLY A 36 -8.88 -21.24 -9.55
N LEU A 37 -8.75 -20.17 -8.76
CA LEU A 37 -7.57 -19.91 -7.95
C LEU A 37 -7.71 -20.60 -6.59
N SER A 38 -6.67 -21.29 -6.15
CA SER A 38 -6.53 -21.66 -4.75
C SER A 38 -6.39 -20.40 -3.90
N LEU A 39 -6.74 -20.51 -2.61
CA LEU A 39 -6.58 -19.39 -1.68
C LEU A 39 -5.14 -18.86 -1.64
N ALA A 40 -4.14 -19.75 -1.76
CA ALA A 40 -2.74 -19.36 -1.78
C ALA A 40 -2.38 -18.57 -3.06
N GLU A 41 -2.84 -19.03 -4.23
CA GLU A 41 -2.63 -18.33 -5.51
C GLU A 41 -3.33 -16.96 -5.50
N ALA A 42 -4.59 -16.91 -5.05
CA ALA A 42 -5.35 -15.67 -4.95
C ALA A 42 -4.68 -14.67 -4.01
N LYS A 43 -4.22 -15.13 -2.83
CA LYS A 43 -3.49 -14.26 -1.89
C LYS A 43 -2.19 -13.75 -2.50
N ALA A 44 -1.40 -14.60 -3.14
CA ALA A 44 -0.15 -14.19 -3.78
C ALA A 44 -0.36 -13.19 -4.91
N LEU A 45 -1.38 -13.41 -5.75
CA LEU A 45 -1.79 -12.49 -6.81
C LEU A 45 -2.18 -11.12 -6.25
N LEU A 46 -3.08 -11.12 -5.27
CA LEU A 46 -3.59 -9.88 -4.67
C LEU A 46 -2.48 -9.12 -3.92
N THR A 47 -1.56 -9.81 -3.24
CA THR A 47 -0.40 -9.16 -2.62
C THR A 47 0.46 -8.44 -3.65
N LYS A 48 0.77 -9.08 -4.79
CA LYS A 48 1.59 -8.46 -5.85
C LYS A 48 0.89 -7.28 -6.49
N LEU A 49 -0.39 -7.46 -6.85
CA LEU A 49 -1.21 -6.41 -7.44
C LEU A 49 -1.31 -5.20 -6.49
N GLN A 50 -1.53 -5.45 -5.20
CA GLN A 50 -1.57 -4.39 -4.20
C GLN A 50 -0.22 -3.66 -4.07
N GLN A 51 0.90 -4.39 -4.11
CA GLN A 51 2.23 -3.79 -4.07
C GLN A 51 2.43 -2.82 -5.24
N ALA A 52 2.21 -3.28 -6.47
CA ALA A 52 2.43 -2.49 -7.68
C ALA A 52 1.50 -1.28 -7.76
N MET A 53 0.20 -1.46 -7.47
CA MET A 53 -0.76 -0.35 -7.49
C MET A 53 -0.41 0.72 -6.45
N VAL A 54 -0.12 0.31 -5.21
CA VAL A 54 0.19 1.27 -4.14
C VAL A 54 1.52 1.96 -4.40
N GLU A 55 2.54 1.26 -4.91
CA GLU A 55 3.80 1.90 -5.31
C GLU A 55 3.59 2.99 -6.36
N THR A 56 2.86 2.68 -7.43
CA THR A 56 2.57 3.64 -8.51
C THR A 56 1.75 4.82 -7.99
N GLN A 57 0.66 4.57 -7.25
CA GLN A 57 -0.18 5.62 -6.67
C GLN A 57 0.61 6.52 -5.73
N VAL A 58 1.45 5.94 -4.88
CA VAL A 58 2.29 6.69 -3.95
C VAL A 58 3.33 7.50 -4.71
N GLU A 59 3.93 6.97 -5.77
CA GLU A 59 4.88 7.72 -6.57
C GLU A 59 4.23 8.93 -7.25
N LEU A 60 3.05 8.77 -7.84
CA LEU A 60 2.28 9.85 -8.46
C LEU A 60 1.89 10.92 -7.43
N TRP A 61 1.27 10.50 -6.33
CA TRP A 61 0.89 11.40 -5.24
C TRP A 61 2.11 12.12 -4.64
N LEU A 62 3.23 11.42 -4.47
CA LEU A 62 4.47 12.01 -4.00
C LEU A 62 5.07 13.00 -4.98
N ARG A 63 4.78 12.94 -6.29
CA ARG A 63 5.21 13.92 -7.30
C ARG A 63 4.39 15.20 -7.18
N GLU A 64 3.08 15.09 -6.98
CA GLU A 64 2.16 16.22 -6.78
C GLU A 64 2.40 16.92 -5.44
N ASN A 65 2.65 16.16 -4.38
CA ASN A 65 2.89 16.68 -3.04
C ASN A 65 4.39 17.00 -2.77
N ARG A 66 5.21 17.23 -3.81
CA ARG A 66 6.62 17.69 -3.63
C ARG A 66 6.74 19.18 -3.35
N GLU A 67 5.65 19.93 -3.49
CA GLU A 67 5.67 21.37 -3.32
C GLU A 67 5.01 21.78 -2.01
N HIS A 68 5.61 22.75 -1.33
CA HIS A 68 5.03 23.38 -0.15
C HIS A 68 5.15 24.89 -0.30
N ALA A 69 4.02 25.60 -0.21
CA ALA A 69 3.94 27.04 -0.45
C ALA A 69 4.59 27.49 -1.77
N GLY A 70 4.37 26.73 -2.85
CA GLY A 70 4.90 27.04 -4.20
C GLY A 70 6.40 26.80 -4.36
N ARG A 71 7.06 26.10 -3.43
CA ARG A 71 8.47 25.73 -3.53
C ARG A 71 8.64 24.21 -3.50
N ARG A 72 9.38 23.69 -4.48
CA ARG A 72 9.78 22.28 -4.51
C ARG A 72 10.69 21.95 -3.32
N LEU A 73 10.28 20.98 -2.52
CA LEU A 73 11.00 20.60 -1.31
C LEU A 73 12.24 19.76 -1.65
N ARG A 74 13.34 20.02 -0.94
CA ARG A 74 14.57 19.22 -1.07
C ARG A 74 14.44 17.92 -0.26
N SER A 75 14.78 16.80 -0.88
CA SER A 75 14.84 15.50 -0.21
C SER A 75 16.03 15.42 0.76
N LYS A 76 15.75 15.01 2.00
CA LYS A 76 16.74 14.67 3.04
C LYS A 76 17.20 13.22 2.93
N GLY A 77 16.36 12.35 2.38
CA GLY A 77 16.57 10.91 2.30
C GLY A 77 15.25 10.16 2.27
N SER A 78 15.31 8.84 2.26
CA SER A 78 14.14 7.97 2.33
C SER A 78 14.35 6.85 3.35
N TYR A 79 13.25 6.30 3.86
CA TYR A 79 13.26 5.14 4.75
C TYR A 79 12.18 4.15 4.32
N PRO A 80 12.39 2.84 4.53
CA PRO A 80 11.38 1.83 4.23
C PRO A 80 10.22 1.94 5.22
N VAL A 81 9.00 1.92 4.69
CA VAL A 81 7.73 1.88 5.44
C VAL A 81 6.95 0.66 5.00
N THR A 82 6.32 -0.03 5.94
CA THR A 82 5.42 -1.15 5.62
C THR A 82 3.99 -0.73 5.86
N VAL A 83 3.21 -0.60 4.78
CA VAL A 83 1.77 -0.32 4.83
C VAL A 83 1.01 -1.64 4.88
N ARG A 84 0.24 -1.83 5.94
CA ARG A 84 -0.55 -3.03 6.18
C ARG A 84 -1.88 -2.92 5.44
N THR A 85 -2.09 -3.79 4.46
CA THR A 85 -3.37 -3.93 3.75
C THR A 85 -4.03 -5.25 4.11
N LEU A 86 -5.28 -5.45 3.69
CA LEU A 86 -5.97 -6.74 3.82
C LEU A 86 -5.37 -7.82 2.93
N PHE A 87 -4.84 -7.42 1.77
CA PHE A 87 -4.32 -8.31 0.74
C PHE A 87 -2.83 -8.62 0.90
N GLY A 88 -2.17 -7.99 1.87
CA GLY A 88 -0.75 -8.16 2.15
C GLY A 88 -0.09 -6.91 2.70
N ASP A 89 1.14 -7.06 3.16
CA ASP A 89 1.94 -5.93 3.60
C ASP A 89 2.69 -5.35 2.41
N VAL A 90 2.50 -4.07 2.15
CA VAL A 90 3.13 -3.33 1.06
C VAL A 90 4.35 -2.59 1.58
N ARG A 91 5.51 -2.80 0.94
CA ARG A 91 6.75 -2.09 1.32
C ARG A 91 6.94 -0.87 0.44
N LEU A 92 6.98 0.31 1.02
CA LEU A 92 7.15 1.58 0.32
C LEU A 92 8.43 2.28 0.76
N LYS A 93 8.97 3.12 -0.12
CA LYS A 93 10.04 4.06 0.22
C LYS A 93 9.42 5.41 0.57
N SER A 94 9.45 5.78 1.85
CA SER A 94 8.96 7.07 2.30
C SER A 94 10.04 8.13 2.16
N PRO A 95 9.91 9.14 1.28
CA PRO A 95 10.83 10.27 1.26
C PRO A 95 10.59 11.17 2.47
N ARG A 96 11.66 11.82 2.93
CA ARG A 96 11.63 12.87 3.93
C ARG A 96 12.12 14.16 3.30
N TYR A 97 11.33 15.21 3.36
CA TYR A 97 11.62 16.51 2.80
C TYR A 97 12.03 17.50 3.89
N TYR A 98 12.84 18.49 3.54
CA TYR A 98 13.08 19.65 4.40
C TYR A 98 11.92 20.64 4.29
N LEU A 99 11.41 21.13 5.41
CA LEU A 99 10.46 22.24 5.39
C LEU A 99 11.22 23.57 5.35
N PRO A 100 10.73 24.58 4.60
CA PRO A 100 11.24 25.93 4.73
C PRO A 100 11.05 26.40 6.17
N ARG A 101 12.05 27.10 6.71
CA ARG A 101 12.01 27.61 8.08
C ARG A 101 10.83 28.59 8.20
N SER A 102 9.87 28.31 9.08
CA SER A 102 8.83 29.27 9.46
C SER A 102 9.48 30.51 10.10
N ALA A 103 8.90 31.69 9.85
CA ALA A 103 9.40 32.96 10.36
C ALA A 103 9.55 32.98 11.89
N ASP A 104 8.70 32.21 12.59
CA ASP A 104 8.68 32.13 14.06
C ASP A 104 9.65 31.08 14.63
N GLY A 105 10.41 30.38 13.78
CA GLY A 105 11.38 29.34 14.18
C GLY A 105 10.77 28.10 14.85
N CYS A 106 9.46 28.10 15.11
CA CYS A 106 8.72 27.01 15.71
C CYS A 106 8.18 26.08 14.63
N GLY A 107 8.58 24.81 14.66
CA GLY A 107 8.09 23.77 13.75
C GLY A 107 9.12 22.69 13.43
N PRO A 108 8.68 21.50 12.99
CA PRO A 108 9.58 20.44 12.60
C PRO A 108 10.39 20.82 11.35
N ALA A 109 11.71 20.67 11.39
CA ALA A 109 12.61 20.99 10.26
C ALA A 109 12.43 20.05 9.04
N THR A 110 11.65 18.99 9.17
CA THR A 110 11.48 17.97 8.14
C THR A 110 10.07 17.41 8.15
N PHE A 111 9.59 17.03 6.98
CA PHE A 111 8.27 16.50 6.74
C PHE A 111 8.33 15.17 5.98
N SER A 112 7.42 14.24 6.31
CA SER A 112 7.32 12.93 5.67
C SER A 112 5.90 12.77 5.12
N PRO A 113 5.66 12.98 3.82
CA PRO A 113 4.32 13.01 3.24
C PRO A 113 3.51 11.73 3.48
N LEU A 114 4.15 10.56 3.42
CA LEU A 114 3.45 9.29 3.65
C LEU A 114 2.87 9.15 5.07
N ARG A 115 3.39 9.90 6.04
CA ARG A 115 2.84 9.92 7.40
C ARG A 115 1.56 10.76 7.50
N GLU A 116 1.36 11.70 6.57
CA GLU A 116 0.10 12.43 6.44
C GLU A 116 -0.95 11.56 5.75
N LEU A 117 -0.57 10.90 4.66
CA LEU A 117 -1.48 10.03 3.89
C LEU A 117 -1.92 8.79 4.69
N ILE A 118 -0.99 8.13 5.41
CA ILE A 118 -1.27 6.90 6.18
C ILE A 118 -0.60 6.99 7.57
N PRO A 119 -1.20 7.70 8.54
CA PRO A 119 -0.59 7.99 9.84
C PRO A 119 -0.22 6.76 10.68
N GLY A 120 -0.96 5.66 10.52
CA GLY A 120 -0.73 4.39 11.24
C GLY A 120 -0.13 3.28 10.39
N HIS A 121 0.32 3.59 9.17
CA HIS A 121 0.81 2.61 8.19
C HIS A 121 -0.14 1.40 8.01
N THR A 122 -1.44 1.63 8.19
CA THR A 122 -2.50 0.63 8.09
C THR A 122 -3.62 1.27 7.31
N VAL A 123 -4.12 0.59 6.28
CA VAL A 123 -5.23 1.11 5.49
C VAL A 123 -6.53 1.10 6.32
N PRO A 124 -7.41 2.10 6.18
CA PRO A 124 -8.64 2.19 6.97
C PRO A 124 -9.54 0.95 6.87
N GLU A 125 -9.62 0.34 5.69
CA GLU A 125 -10.42 -0.87 5.47
C GLU A 125 -9.96 -2.05 6.33
N ARG A 126 -8.64 -2.21 6.49
CA ARG A 126 -8.07 -3.24 7.35
C ARG A 126 -8.44 -3.00 8.81
N LEU A 127 -8.27 -1.76 9.27
CA LEU A 127 -8.61 -1.38 10.63
C LEU A 127 -10.11 -1.59 10.93
N PHE A 128 -10.97 -1.27 9.96
CA PHE A 128 -12.40 -1.50 10.06
C PHE A 128 -12.72 -3.00 10.22
N LEU A 129 -12.15 -3.86 9.38
CA LEU A 129 -12.39 -5.31 9.49
C LEU A 129 -11.83 -5.85 10.80
N GLU A 130 -10.61 -5.49 11.20
CA GLU A 130 -10.04 -5.91 12.49
C GLU A 130 -10.95 -5.52 13.67
N THR A 131 -11.49 -4.30 13.66
CA THR A 131 -12.43 -3.82 14.68
C THR A 131 -13.76 -4.58 14.64
N ARG A 132 -14.30 -4.83 13.44
CA ARG A 132 -15.53 -5.59 13.24
C ARG A 132 -15.39 -7.04 13.70
N TRP A 133 -14.27 -7.69 13.43
CA TRP A 133 -14.03 -9.05 13.89
C TRP A 133 -13.78 -9.11 15.40
N ALA A 134 -13.09 -8.12 15.96
CA ALA A 134 -12.88 -8.01 17.41
C ALA A 134 -14.20 -7.81 18.17
N SER A 135 -15.18 -7.09 17.61
CA SER A 135 -16.48 -6.93 18.27
C SER A 135 -17.35 -8.19 18.25
N LEU A 136 -17.08 -9.13 17.33
CA LEU A 136 -17.81 -10.40 17.22
C LEU A 136 -17.28 -11.48 18.17
N TYR A 137 -16.04 -11.35 18.67
CA TYR A 137 -15.45 -12.27 19.64
C TYR A 137 -15.32 -11.60 21.00
N PRO A 138 -16.21 -11.91 21.97
CA PRO A 138 -16.08 -11.37 23.32
C PRO A 138 -14.72 -11.76 23.91
N MET A 139 -13.99 -10.78 24.44
CA MET A 139 -12.76 -11.04 25.18
C MET A 139 -13.10 -12.00 26.34
N PRO A 140 -12.48 -13.19 26.44
CA PRO A 140 -12.76 -14.09 27.53
C PRO A 140 -12.42 -13.41 28.86
N PRO A 141 -13.24 -13.61 29.92
CA PRO A 141 -12.96 -13.03 31.22
C PRO A 141 -11.56 -13.43 31.66
N ARG A 142 -10.74 -12.45 32.04
CA ARG A 142 -9.44 -12.72 32.66
C ARG A 142 -9.71 -13.56 33.90
N ARG A 143 -9.24 -14.81 33.90
CA ARG A 143 -9.24 -15.62 35.12
C ARG A 143 -8.28 -14.93 36.09
N SER A 144 -8.84 -14.33 37.13
CA SER A 144 -8.09 -13.93 38.32
C SER A 144 -7.45 -15.19 38.89
N CYS A 145 -6.12 -15.19 39.03
CA CYS A 145 -5.40 -16.22 39.79
C CYS A 145 -5.79 -16.13 41.28
#